data_AF-A0A7S0QRA5-F1
#
_entry.id   AF-A0A7S0QRA5-F1
#
_cell.length_a   1.000
_cell.length_b   1.000
_cell.length_c   1.000
_cell.angle_alpha   90.00
_cell.angle_beta   90.00
_cell.angle_gamma   90.00
#
_symmetry.space_group_name_H-M   'P 1'
#
loop_
_entity.id
_entity.type
_entity.pdbx_description
1 polymer ?
#
loop_
_entity_poly.entity_id
_entity_poly.type
_entity_poly.pdbx_seq_one_letter_code
_entity_poly.pdbx_strand_id
1 'polypeptide(L)'
;MLRVQSVWTDEKLAAEFTSPERSICELVFDVKSRTGNTNALVQSKVYLSQNGGLPDCNEFRVFRTEGTIEYVPFSDDFGPMSMSSVIAFIELMEFELAAGSDSGAQALVYSSESGRRHFTNAAFLLGAYMIIRLDEKASAVAKRFDVFDGDLFEGYRDASCDRPDFRLRLIDCWRGLELGKTLRWVGLPAAGASTWGMIEPDELRHYESRLNADLHEVIPGKLVA
;
A
#
# COMPACT_ATOMS: atom_id res chain seq x y z
N MET A 1 24.49 -3.27 7.15
CA MET A 1 24.13 -3.70 8.53
C MET A 1 22.89 -2.93 8.93
N LEU A 2 21.71 -3.38 8.48
CA LEU A 2 20.44 -2.73 8.80
C LEU A 2 20.02 -3.17 10.19
N ARG A 3 19.97 -2.20 11.12
CA ARG A 3 19.46 -2.39 12.47
C ARG A 3 17.93 -2.40 12.38
N VAL A 4 17.33 -3.56 12.58
CA VAL A 4 15.90 -3.67 12.87
C VAL A 4 15.72 -3.23 14.33
N GLN A 5 15.22 -2.02 14.54
CA GLN A 5 14.62 -1.55 15.79
C GLN A 5 13.23 -1.04 15.41
N SER A 6 12.10 -1.37 16.03
CA SER A 6 11.79 -2.12 17.25
C SER A 6 10.36 -2.63 17.10
N VAL A 7 10.08 -3.88 17.47
CA VAL A 7 8.70 -4.41 17.58
C VAL A 7 8.06 -3.74 18.80
N TRP A 8 7.03 -2.93 18.56
CA TRP A 8 6.23 -2.33 19.63
C TRP A 8 5.27 -3.38 20.19
N THR A 9 5.26 -3.56 21.51
CA THR A 9 4.37 -4.51 22.19
C THR A 9 2.95 -3.96 22.29
N ASP A 10 1.95 -4.85 22.23
CA ASP A 10 0.51 -4.55 22.17
C ASP A 10 0.00 -3.58 23.25
N GLU A 11 0.61 -3.60 24.44
CA GLU A 11 0.23 -2.73 25.57
C GLU A 11 0.50 -1.24 25.32
N LYS A 12 1.49 -0.88 24.49
CA LYS A 12 1.76 0.53 24.17
C LYS A 12 0.83 1.09 23.11
N LEU A 13 0.30 0.23 22.23
CA LEU A 13 -0.67 0.64 21.23
C LEU A 13 -1.99 1.04 21.90
N ALA A 14 -2.47 0.29 22.89
CA ALA A 14 -3.73 0.58 23.58
C ALA A 14 -3.78 1.95 24.30
N ALA A 15 -2.63 2.56 24.62
CA ALA A 15 -2.55 3.76 25.45
C ALA A 15 -2.65 5.10 24.68
N GLU A 16 -2.55 5.11 23.34
CA GLU A 16 -2.59 6.35 22.52
C GLU A 16 -3.96 6.65 21.86
N PHE A 17 -5.00 5.86 22.14
CA PHE A 17 -6.27 5.89 21.37
C PHE A 17 -7.45 6.63 22.02
N THR A 18 -7.23 7.72 22.75
CA THR A 18 -8.31 8.54 23.32
C THR A 18 -8.59 9.78 22.47
N SER A 19 -9.21 9.58 21.30
CA SER A 19 -9.88 10.63 20.51
C SER A 19 -11.34 10.21 20.23
N PRO A 20 -12.32 11.13 20.14
CA PRO A 20 -13.75 10.79 20.01
C PRO A 20 -14.16 10.28 18.62
N GLU A 21 -13.22 10.07 17.70
CA GLU A 21 -13.50 9.53 16.38
C GLU A 21 -13.74 8.02 16.44
N ARG A 22 -14.71 7.54 15.64
CA ARG A 22 -14.99 6.10 15.55
C ARG A 22 -13.76 5.39 14.98
N SER A 23 -13.27 4.40 15.70
CA SER A 23 -12.19 3.53 15.25
C SER A 23 -12.65 2.70 14.03
N ILE A 24 -11.82 2.59 13.00
CA ILE A 24 -12.14 1.93 11.73
C ILE A 24 -11.25 0.70 11.60
N CYS A 25 -11.85 -0.47 11.33
CA CYS A 25 -11.11 -1.68 11.00
C CYS A 25 -12.03 -2.63 10.24
N GLU A 26 -11.80 -2.80 8.94
CA GLU A 26 -12.63 -3.66 8.10
C GLU A 26 -11.78 -4.66 7.32
N LEU A 27 -12.34 -5.85 7.10
CA LEU A 27 -11.74 -6.88 6.27
C LEU A 27 -11.76 -6.43 4.81
N VAL A 28 -10.59 -6.45 4.15
CA VAL A 28 -10.49 -6.09 2.73
C VAL A 28 -10.45 -7.35 1.87
N PHE A 29 -9.58 -8.32 2.19
CA PHE A 29 -9.47 -9.58 1.47
C PHE A 29 -8.81 -10.69 2.29
N ASP A 30 -8.95 -11.92 1.80
CA ASP A 30 -8.20 -13.08 2.27
C ASP A 30 -7.05 -13.39 1.31
N VAL A 31 -5.89 -13.76 1.84
CA VAL A 31 -4.73 -14.17 1.04
C VAL A 31 -4.19 -15.50 1.53
N LYS A 32 -3.70 -16.33 0.60
CA LYS A 32 -3.02 -17.58 0.92
C LYS A 32 -1.52 -17.38 0.75
N SER A 33 -0.78 -17.39 1.85
CA SER A 33 0.68 -17.37 1.88
C SER A 33 1.24 -18.79 2.05
N ARG A 34 2.48 -19.01 1.63
CA ARG A 34 3.24 -20.23 2.01
C ARG A 34 4.10 -19.91 3.22
N THR A 35 4.09 -20.76 4.23
CA THR A 35 5.03 -20.65 5.35
C THR A 35 6.46 -20.95 4.91
N GLY A 36 7.46 -20.27 5.46
CA GLY A 36 8.87 -20.52 5.12
C GLY A 36 9.35 -21.93 5.50
N ASN A 37 8.74 -22.53 6.54
CA ASN A 37 9.16 -23.82 7.08
C ASN A 37 8.33 -25.03 6.61
N THR A 38 7.17 -24.83 5.98
CA THR A 38 6.33 -25.93 5.48
C THR A 38 5.68 -25.58 4.15
N ASN A 39 5.42 -26.56 3.29
CA ASN A 39 4.64 -26.34 2.06
C ASN A 39 3.13 -26.09 2.32
N ALA A 40 2.72 -25.88 3.59
CA ALA A 40 1.34 -25.58 3.93
C ALA A 40 0.97 -24.16 3.49
N LEU A 41 -0.24 -24.03 2.95
CA LEU A 41 -0.85 -22.74 2.65
C LEU A 41 -1.55 -22.24 3.91
N VAL A 42 -1.13 -21.09 4.42
CA VAL A 42 -1.82 -20.38 5.51
C VAL A 42 -2.72 -19.35 4.87
N GLN A 43 -3.99 -19.37 5.25
CA GLN A 43 -4.94 -18.33 4.86
C GLN A 43 -4.91 -17.23 5.93
N SER A 44 -4.48 -16.04 5.54
CA SER A 44 -4.44 -14.86 6.38
C SER A 44 -5.51 -13.87 5.91
N LYS A 45 -6.22 -13.29 6.88
CA LYS A 45 -7.18 -12.20 6.63
C LYS A 45 -6.43 -10.87 6.66
N VAL A 46 -6.68 -9.98 5.69
CA VAL A 46 -6.05 -8.66 5.63
C VAL A 46 -7.07 -7.57 5.89
N TYR A 47 -6.83 -6.81 6.95
CA TYR A 47 -7.67 -5.70 7.40
C TYR A 47 -6.98 -4.36 7.12
N LEU A 48 -7.77 -3.34 6.81
CA LEU A 48 -7.33 -1.94 6.78
C LEU A 48 -7.94 -1.22 7.97
N SER A 49 -7.11 -0.52 8.74
CA SER A 49 -7.46 0.13 9.99
C SER A 49 -7.02 1.58 10.04
N GLN A 50 -7.76 2.41 10.78
CA GLN A 50 -7.38 3.77 11.16
C GLN A 50 -7.82 4.02 12.61
N ASN A 51 -7.10 4.91 13.31
CA ASN A 51 -7.42 5.32 14.69
C ASN A 51 -7.44 4.11 15.67
N GLY A 52 -6.49 3.18 15.50
CA GLY A 52 -6.31 2.07 16.43
C GLY A 52 -7.35 0.97 16.37
N GLY A 53 -8.10 0.88 15.27
CA GLY A 53 -9.11 -0.16 15.10
C GLY A 53 -8.43 -1.51 15.01
N LEU A 54 -8.77 -2.41 15.94
CA LEU A 54 -8.29 -3.78 15.91
C LEU A 54 -9.48 -4.71 15.67
N PRO A 55 -9.28 -5.80 14.91
CA PRO A 55 -10.31 -6.80 14.71
C PRO A 55 -10.62 -7.55 16.01
N ASP A 56 -11.86 -8.03 16.16
CA ASP A 56 -12.28 -8.96 17.22
C ASP A 56 -11.71 -10.38 16.98
N CYS A 57 -10.38 -10.51 16.92
CA CYS A 57 -9.69 -11.80 16.86
C CYS A 57 -8.47 -11.80 17.79
N ASN A 58 -8.18 -12.94 18.41
CA ASN A 58 -7.14 -13.03 19.45
C ASN A 58 -5.70 -13.10 18.90
N GLU A 59 -5.52 -13.24 17.58
CA GLU A 59 -4.21 -13.40 16.94
C GLU A 59 -4.11 -12.54 15.68
N PHE A 60 -3.65 -11.30 15.85
CA PHE A 60 -3.41 -10.37 14.74
C PHE A 60 -1.98 -9.84 14.78
N ARG A 61 -1.49 -9.45 13.61
CA ARG A 61 -0.23 -8.72 13.44
C ARG A 61 -0.55 -7.35 12.86
N VAL A 62 -0.07 -6.29 13.49
CA VAL A 62 -0.26 -4.91 13.00
C VAL A 62 1.03 -4.43 12.37
N PHE A 63 0.93 -3.80 11.21
CA PHE A 63 2.04 -3.08 10.61
C PHE A 63 1.59 -1.72 10.05
N ARG A 64 2.58 -0.89 9.75
CA ARG A 64 2.47 0.54 9.48
C ARG A 64 3.49 0.94 8.42
N THR A 65 3.20 1.99 7.67
CA THR A 65 4.09 2.49 6.59
C THR A 65 4.65 3.88 6.89
N GLU A 66 4.19 4.52 7.97
CA GLU A 66 4.65 5.84 8.40
C GLU A 66 6.17 5.83 8.66
N GLY A 67 6.87 6.90 8.28
CA GLY A 67 8.32 7.01 8.38
C GLY A 67 9.12 6.18 7.38
N THR A 68 8.46 5.35 6.54
CA THR A 68 9.15 4.50 5.55
C THR A 68 8.65 4.70 4.12
N ILE A 69 7.33 4.82 3.94
CA ILE A 69 6.69 5.04 2.64
C ILE A 69 5.81 6.28 2.78
N GLU A 70 6.38 7.44 2.45
CA GLU A 70 5.74 8.74 2.63
C GLU A 70 5.61 9.47 1.30
N TYR A 71 4.50 10.19 1.15
CA TYR A 71 4.32 11.10 0.03
C TYR A 71 4.95 12.44 0.35
N VAL A 72 5.72 13.00 -0.59
CA VAL A 72 6.31 14.33 -0.46
C VAL A 72 5.49 15.30 -1.32
N PRO A 73 4.67 16.16 -0.70
CA PRO A 73 3.79 17.06 -1.43
C PRO A 73 4.55 18.21 -2.08
N PHE A 74 4.07 18.67 -3.24
CA PHE A 74 4.54 19.92 -3.85
C PHE A 74 3.80 21.14 -3.31
N SER A 75 2.50 20.99 -3.06
CA SER A 75 1.58 21.99 -2.52
C SER A 75 0.60 21.31 -1.56
N ASP A 76 -0.71 21.29 -1.87
CA ASP A 76 -1.74 20.59 -1.08
C ASP A 76 -2.13 19.22 -1.67
N ASP A 77 -1.45 18.78 -2.73
CA ASP A 77 -1.44 17.39 -3.18
C ASP A 77 -0.98 16.45 -2.07
N PHE A 78 -1.47 15.21 -2.08
CA PHE A 78 -1.16 14.22 -1.04
C PHE A 78 -0.92 12.82 -1.60
N GLY A 79 -1.04 12.62 -2.92
CA GLY A 79 -0.96 11.31 -3.55
C GLY A 79 -1.47 11.34 -5.00
N PRO A 80 -1.63 10.16 -5.63
CA PRO A 80 -1.37 8.82 -5.07
C PRO A 80 0.12 8.57 -4.84
N MET A 81 0.44 7.49 -4.12
CA MET A 81 1.82 7.06 -3.87
C MET A 81 2.55 6.72 -5.18
N SER A 82 3.85 7.02 -5.25
CA SER A 82 4.68 6.79 -6.43
C SER A 82 4.91 5.29 -6.72
N MET A 83 5.44 4.98 -7.89
CA MET A 83 5.68 3.59 -8.29
C MET A 83 6.76 2.91 -7.44
N SER A 84 7.76 3.67 -6.97
CA SER A 84 8.78 3.19 -6.02
C SER A 84 8.15 2.85 -4.67
N SER A 85 7.20 3.67 -4.21
CA SER A 85 6.41 3.43 -2.99
C SER A 85 5.53 2.19 -3.09
N VAL A 86 4.88 1.96 -4.24
CA VAL A 86 4.08 0.76 -4.47
C VAL A 86 4.95 -0.50 -4.46
N ILE A 87 6.12 -0.48 -5.11
CA ILE A 87 7.07 -1.60 -5.08
C ILE A 87 7.49 -1.91 -3.64
N ALA A 88 7.93 -0.89 -2.90
CA ALA A 88 8.33 -1.03 -1.50
C ALA A 88 7.20 -1.58 -0.61
N PHE A 89 5.97 -1.12 -0.84
CA PHE A 89 4.80 -1.60 -0.10
C PHE A 89 4.50 -3.08 -0.38
N ILE A 90 4.60 -3.52 -1.63
CA ILE A 90 4.37 -4.93 -1.97
C ILE A 90 5.43 -5.82 -1.31
N GLU A 91 6.70 -5.40 -1.31
CA GLU A 91 7.79 -6.11 -0.63
C GLU A 91 7.55 -6.19 0.88
N LEU A 92 7.13 -5.07 1.51
CA LEU A 92 6.78 -5.03 2.93
C LEU A 92 5.59 -5.94 3.25
N MET A 93 4.54 -5.92 2.43
CA MET A 93 3.37 -6.77 2.60
C MET A 93 3.72 -8.26 2.56
N GLU A 94 4.56 -8.70 1.61
CA GLU A 94 4.99 -10.09 1.55
C GLU A 94 5.84 -10.48 2.78
N PHE A 95 6.68 -9.57 3.27
CA PHE A 95 7.46 -9.77 4.49
C PHE A 95 6.58 -9.94 5.73
N GLU A 96 5.61 -9.04 5.93
CA GLU A 96 4.65 -9.14 7.05
C GLU A 96 3.73 -10.36 6.91
N LEU A 97 3.36 -10.70 5.66
CA LEU A 97 2.85 -11.98 5.17
C LEU A 97 3.49 -13.21 5.83
N ALA A 98 4.77 -13.36 5.52
CA ALA A 98 5.59 -14.47 5.95
C ALA A 98 5.77 -14.46 7.48
N ALA A 99 6.08 -13.29 8.04
CA ALA A 99 6.35 -13.15 9.47
C ALA A 99 5.10 -13.39 10.33
N GLY A 100 3.91 -13.01 9.86
CA GLY A 100 2.64 -13.36 10.50
C GLY A 100 2.34 -14.86 10.44
N SER A 101 2.65 -15.50 9.29
CA SER A 101 2.50 -16.95 9.15
C SER A 101 3.41 -17.72 10.10
N ASP A 102 4.65 -17.26 10.30
CA ASP A 102 5.62 -17.88 11.21
C ASP A 102 5.25 -17.68 12.69
N SER A 103 4.62 -16.55 13.04
CA SER A 103 4.13 -16.29 14.39
C SER A 103 2.77 -16.92 14.71
N GLY A 104 2.12 -17.56 13.72
CA GLY A 104 0.77 -18.12 13.86
C GLY A 104 -0.35 -17.08 13.85
N ALA A 105 -0.09 -15.84 13.40
CA ALA A 105 -1.11 -14.81 13.31
C ALA A 105 -2.15 -15.17 12.25
N GLN A 106 -3.43 -15.02 12.60
CA GLN A 106 -4.56 -15.34 11.72
C GLN A 106 -4.94 -14.16 10.83
N ALA A 107 -4.65 -12.95 11.29
CA ALA A 107 -4.95 -11.71 10.61
C ALA A 107 -3.72 -10.79 10.53
N LEU A 108 -3.60 -10.07 9.41
CA LEU A 108 -2.69 -8.95 9.23
C LEU A 108 -3.52 -7.67 9.16
N VAL A 109 -3.16 -6.67 9.96
CA VAL A 109 -3.83 -5.37 10.04
C VAL A 109 -2.86 -4.32 9.51
N TYR A 110 -3.19 -3.74 8.36
CA TYR A 110 -2.53 -2.54 7.87
C TYR A 110 -3.18 -1.33 8.55
N SER A 111 -2.49 -0.71 9.50
CA SER A 111 -2.95 0.51 10.17
C SER A 111 -2.42 1.71 9.40
N SER A 112 -3.30 2.61 8.97
CA SER A 112 -2.90 3.93 8.48
C SER A 112 -2.85 4.95 9.62
N GLU A 113 -2.10 6.01 9.39
CA GLU A 113 -2.22 7.27 10.13
C GLU A 113 -3.64 7.84 10.03
N SER A 114 -4.01 8.66 11.03
CA SER A 114 -5.30 9.34 11.12
C SER A 114 -5.51 10.34 9.98
N GLY A 115 -6.76 10.50 9.55
CA GLY A 115 -7.15 11.43 8.50
C GLY A 115 -7.35 10.81 7.12
N ARG A 116 -8.26 11.42 6.35
CA ARG A 116 -8.75 10.90 5.07
C ARG A 116 -7.65 10.73 4.01
N ARG A 117 -6.66 11.62 3.98
CA ARG A 117 -5.56 11.59 3.01
C ARG A 117 -4.67 10.36 3.20
N HIS A 118 -4.24 10.12 4.44
CA HIS A 118 -3.47 8.93 4.81
C HIS A 118 -4.26 7.65 4.56
N PHE A 119 -5.53 7.63 4.94
CA PHE A 119 -6.41 6.48 4.69
C PHE A 119 -6.57 6.17 3.19
N THR A 120 -6.72 7.21 2.37
CA THR A 120 -6.84 7.08 0.91
C THR A 120 -5.56 6.49 0.31
N ASN A 121 -4.38 6.94 0.73
CA ASN A 121 -3.12 6.36 0.27
C ASN A 121 -2.91 4.93 0.74
N ALA A 122 -3.28 4.60 1.97
CA ALA A 122 -3.23 3.23 2.48
C ALA A 122 -4.15 2.30 1.66
N ALA A 123 -5.37 2.74 1.36
CA ALA A 123 -6.28 2.03 0.49
C ALA A 123 -5.70 1.86 -0.93
N PHE A 124 -5.12 2.92 -1.50
CA PHE A 124 -4.47 2.87 -2.81
C PHE A 124 -3.38 1.80 -2.87
N LEU A 125 -2.45 1.81 -1.91
CA LEU A 125 -1.34 0.84 -1.81
C LEU A 125 -1.86 -0.59 -1.68
N LEU A 126 -2.87 -0.81 -0.84
CA LEU A 126 -3.48 -2.12 -0.65
C LEU A 126 -4.19 -2.61 -1.93
N GLY A 127 -4.86 -1.71 -2.65
CA GLY A 127 -5.41 -1.99 -3.98
C GLY A 127 -4.35 -2.28 -5.03
N ALA A 128 -3.23 -1.57 -5.01
CA ALA A 128 -2.10 -1.82 -5.89
C ALA A 128 -1.48 -3.20 -5.65
N TYR A 129 -1.37 -3.62 -4.39
CA TYR A 129 -0.98 -4.98 -4.01
C TYR A 129 -1.94 -6.02 -4.63
N MET A 130 -3.26 -5.87 -4.45
CA MET A 130 -4.23 -6.80 -5.04
C MET A 130 -4.11 -6.88 -6.57
N ILE A 131 -3.90 -5.74 -7.26
CA ILE A 131 -3.77 -5.72 -8.73
C ILE A 131 -2.47 -6.37 -9.18
N ILE A 132 -1.32 -5.98 -8.63
CA ILE A 132 -0.01 -6.46 -9.09
C ILE A 132 0.24 -7.89 -8.60
N ARG A 133 0.07 -8.14 -7.30
CA ARG A 133 0.46 -9.39 -6.65
C ARG A 133 -0.59 -10.49 -6.73
N LEU A 134 -1.88 -10.15 -6.64
CA LEU A 134 -2.98 -11.11 -6.65
C LEU A 134 -3.69 -11.22 -8.01
N ASP A 135 -3.28 -10.42 -8.99
CA ASP A 135 -3.85 -10.38 -10.35
C ASP A 135 -5.34 -10.03 -10.40
N GLU A 136 -5.77 -9.18 -9.46
CA GLU A 136 -7.15 -8.74 -9.38
C GLU A 136 -7.46 -7.60 -10.36
N LYS A 137 -8.71 -7.58 -10.84
CA LYS A 137 -9.24 -6.50 -11.67
C LYS A 137 -9.51 -5.27 -10.82
N ALA A 138 -9.20 -4.06 -11.34
CA ALA A 138 -9.41 -2.81 -10.60
C ALA A 138 -10.87 -2.65 -10.14
N SER A 139 -11.84 -3.12 -10.94
CA SER A 139 -13.26 -3.12 -10.59
C SER A 139 -13.62 -4.05 -9.42
N ALA A 140 -12.95 -5.20 -9.28
CA ALA A 140 -13.13 -6.11 -8.16
C ALA A 140 -12.45 -5.58 -6.89
N VAL A 141 -11.29 -4.93 -7.05
CA VAL A 141 -10.60 -4.24 -5.97
C VAL A 141 -11.47 -3.12 -5.40
N ALA A 142 -12.03 -2.24 -6.24
CA ALA A 142 -12.90 -1.16 -5.75
C ALA A 142 -14.10 -1.66 -4.95
N LYS A 143 -14.74 -2.75 -5.37
CA LYS A 143 -15.86 -3.35 -4.63
C LYS A 143 -15.50 -3.79 -3.21
N ARG A 144 -14.24 -4.16 -2.95
CA ARG A 144 -13.79 -4.52 -1.59
C ARG A 144 -13.73 -3.33 -0.66
N PHE A 145 -13.61 -2.13 -1.20
CA PHE A 145 -13.60 -0.90 -0.41
C PHE A 145 -15.00 -0.29 -0.21
N ASP A 146 -16.06 -0.88 -0.79
CA ASP A 146 -17.46 -0.46 -0.57
C ASP A 146 -17.93 -0.72 0.88
N VAL A 147 -17.17 -1.50 1.67
CA VAL A 147 -17.41 -1.72 3.10
C VAL A 147 -17.13 -0.47 3.95
N PHE A 148 -16.31 0.44 3.44
CA PHE A 148 -15.98 1.70 4.09
C PHE A 148 -16.96 2.80 3.70
N ASP A 149 -17.19 3.74 4.61
CA ASP A 149 -17.93 4.95 4.26
C ASP A 149 -17.15 5.76 3.22
N GLY A 150 -17.84 6.22 2.17
CA GLY A 150 -17.24 7.01 1.09
C GLY A 150 -16.60 8.32 1.59
N ASP A 151 -17.08 8.86 2.72
CA ASP A 151 -16.52 10.06 3.34
C ASP A 151 -15.13 9.83 3.96
N LEU A 152 -14.67 8.59 4.10
CA LEU A 152 -13.32 8.26 4.56
C LEU A 152 -12.25 8.51 3.48
N PHE A 153 -12.64 8.50 2.21
CA PHE A 153 -11.73 8.71 1.10
C PHE A 153 -11.76 10.15 0.61
N GLU A 154 -10.60 10.70 0.27
CA GLU A 154 -10.46 12.00 -0.39
C GLU A 154 -10.01 11.79 -1.84
N GLY A 155 -10.67 12.44 -2.80
CA GLY A 155 -10.20 12.40 -4.19
C GLY A 155 -8.90 13.18 -4.37
N TYR A 156 -7.93 12.58 -5.05
CA TYR A 156 -6.62 13.18 -5.32
C TYR A 156 -6.76 14.47 -6.13
N ARG A 157 -6.04 15.50 -5.72
CA ARG A 157 -5.97 16.79 -6.37
C ARG A 157 -4.64 16.97 -7.08
N ASP A 158 -4.57 17.95 -7.97
CA ASP A 158 -3.33 18.37 -8.61
C ASP A 158 -2.42 19.16 -7.66
N ALA A 159 -1.17 19.34 -8.08
CA ALA A 159 -0.11 20.01 -7.34
C ALA A 159 -0.11 21.56 -7.48
N SER A 160 -1.20 22.16 -7.98
CA SER A 160 -1.32 23.61 -8.03
C SER A 160 -1.63 24.22 -6.66
N CYS A 161 -1.30 25.50 -6.52
CA CYS A 161 -1.67 26.31 -5.35
C CYS A 161 -3.14 26.76 -5.35
N ASP A 162 -3.86 26.54 -6.46
CA ASP A 162 -5.23 26.99 -6.63
C ASP A 162 -6.22 25.99 -6.04
N ARG A 163 -7.52 26.30 -6.13
CA ARG A 163 -8.57 25.36 -5.76
C ARG A 163 -8.63 24.22 -6.80
N PRO A 164 -8.77 22.95 -6.38
CA PRO A 164 -8.84 21.85 -7.33
C PRO A 164 -10.18 21.86 -8.08
N ASP A 165 -10.10 21.88 -9.41
CA ASP A 165 -11.26 21.79 -10.33
C ASP A 165 -11.59 20.33 -10.70
N PHE A 166 -10.65 19.41 -10.47
CA PHE A 166 -10.81 17.99 -10.74
C PHE A 166 -10.26 17.15 -9.59
N ARG A 167 -10.92 16.03 -9.30
CA ARG A 167 -10.46 15.07 -8.30
C ARG A 167 -10.44 13.66 -8.86
N LEU A 168 -9.26 13.05 -8.88
CA LEU A 168 -9.06 11.68 -9.34
C LEU A 168 -9.42 10.70 -8.22
N ARG A 169 -10.19 9.65 -8.54
CA ARG A 169 -10.63 8.65 -7.54
C ARG A 169 -9.70 7.45 -7.53
N LEU A 170 -9.72 6.70 -6.43
CA LEU A 170 -8.96 5.45 -6.27
C LEU A 170 -9.11 4.47 -7.45
N ILE A 171 -10.35 4.22 -7.87
CA ILE A 171 -10.64 3.33 -9.01
C ILE A 171 -10.00 3.80 -10.32
N ASP A 172 -9.87 5.11 -10.52
CA ASP A 172 -9.28 5.65 -11.73
C ASP A 172 -7.75 5.40 -11.73
N CYS A 173 -7.09 5.56 -10.57
CA CYS A 173 -5.68 5.19 -10.38
C CYS A 173 -5.44 3.69 -10.58
N TRP A 174 -6.28 2.84 -9.97
CA TRP A 174 -6.19 1.38 -10.10
C TRP A 174 -6.40 0.89 -11.52
N ARG A 175 -7.29 1.51 -12.29
CA ARG A 175 -7.46 1.19 -13.72
C ARG A 175 -6.22 1.53 -14.54
N GLY A 176 -5.57 2.66 -14.23
CA GLY A 176 -4.29 3.03 -14.83
C GLY A 176 -3.21 1.98 -14.54
N LEU A 177 -3.13 1.55 -13.28
CA LEU A 177 -2.18 0.50 -12.86
C LEU A 177 -2.47 -0.85 -13.53
N GLU A 178 -3.75 -1.25 -13.60
CA GLU A 178 -4.18 -2.47 -14.30
C GLU A 178 -3.79 -2.44 -15.78
N LEU A 179 -3.96 -1.28 -16.45
CA LEU A 179 -3.55 -1.11 -17.83
C LEU A 179 -2.03 -1.23 -17.98
N GLY A 180 -1.25 -0.56 -17.12
CA GLY A 180 0.21 -0.68 -17.10
C GLY A 180 0.66 -2.12 -16.90
N LYS A 181 -0.01 -2.88 -16.02
CA LYS A 181 0.24 -4.31 -15.82
C LYS A 181 -0.08 -5.13 -17.06
N THR A 182 -1.22 -4.88 -17.70
CA THR A 182 -1.65 -5.57 -18.93
C THR A 182 -0.65 -5.35 -20.08
N LEU A 183 -0.07 -4.16 -20.16
CA LEU A 183 0.97 -3.79 -21.12
C LEU A 183 2.38 -4.25 -20.70
N ARG A 184 2.50 -4.92 -19.54
CA ARG A 184 3.76 -5.40 -18.94
C ARG A 184 4.75 -4.30 -18.57
N TRP A 185 4.30 -3.06 -18.43
CA TRP A 185 5.14 -1.97 -17.93
C TRP A 185 5.52 -2.21 -16.47
N VAL A 186 4.58 -2.73 -15.69
CA VAL A 186 4.76 -3.16 -14.31
C VAL A 186 4.33 -4.61 -14.13
N GLY A 187 4.98 -5.34 -13.24
CA GLY A 187 4.62 -6.72 -12.89
C GLY A 187 5.50 -7.25 -11.77
N LEU A 188 5.17 -8.42 -11.24
CA LEU A 188 6.06 -9.09 -10.29
C LEU A 188 7.36 -9.52 -11.00
N PRO A 189 8.50 -9.46 -10.31
CA PRO A 189 9.74 -9.99 -10.84
C PRO A 189 9.63 -11.49 -11.15
N ALA A 190 10.24 -11.91 -12.26
CA ALA A 190 10.43 -13.34 -12.52
C ALA A 190 11.40 -13.93 -11.48
N ALA A 191 11.36 -15.25 -11.30
CA ALA A 191 12.27 -15.93 -10.37
C ALA A 191 13.74 -15.61 -10.69
N GLY A 192 14.43 -14.97 -9.75
CA GLY A 192 15.83 -14.55 -9.88
C GLY A 192 16.05 -13.22 -10.61
N ALA A 193 15.00 -12.51 -11.02
CA ALA A 193 15.08 -11.16 -11.57
C ALA A 193 14.78 -10.10 -10.50
N SER A 194 15.38 -8.90 -10.64
CA SER A 194 15.07 -7.71 -9.83
C SER A 194 14.05 -6.79 -10.48
N THR A 195 13.85 -6.91 -11.79
CA THR A 195 13.02 -6.01 -12.59
C THR A 195 11.52 -6.31 -12.42
N TRP A 196 10.73 -5.26 -12.15
CA TRP A 196 9.28 -5.30 -12.00
C TRP A 196 8.59 -5.00 -13.34
N GLY A 197 8.52 -6.00 -14.21
CA GLY A 197 8.07 -5.79 -15.59
C GLY A 197 9.15 -5.10 -16.42
N MET A 198 8.98 -3.81 -16.72
CA MET A 198 9.99 -2.98 -17.38
C MET A 198 10.68 -2.01 -16.41
N ILE A 199 10.29 -2.02 -15.13
CA ILE A 199 10.83 -1.10 -14.13
C ILE A 199 12.01 -1.76 -13.42
N GLU A 200 13.20 -1.14 -13.49
CA GLU A 200 14.31 -1.49 -12.60
C GLU A 200 14.22 -0.62 -11.32
N PRO A 201 13.95 -1.20 -10.13
CA PRO A 201 13.65 -0.42 -8.94
C PRO A 201 14.78 0.52 -8.50
N ASP A 202 16.03 0.10 -8.65
CA ASP A 202 17.19 0.90 -8.23
C ASP A 202 17.41 2.09 -9.16
N GLU A 203 17.18 1.91 -10.46
CA GLU A 203 17.21 2.99 -11.44
C GLU A 203 16.08 4.00 -11.19
N LEU A 204 14.86 3.51 -10.98
CA LEU A 204 13.70 4.34 -10.67
C LEU A 204 13.97 5.23 -9.45
N ARG A 205 14.42 4.64 -8.33
CA ARG A 205 14.72 5.38 -7.09
C ARG A 205 15.90 6.33 -7.27
N HIS A 206 16.88 5.97 -8.10
CA HIS A 206 18.01 6.84 -8.39
C HIS A 206 17.55 8.12 -9.05
N TYR A 207 16.81 8.03 -10.17
CA TYR A 207 16.40 9.20 -10.96
C TYR A 207 15.21 9.98 -10.39
N GLU A 208 14.37 9.36 -9.56
CA GLU A 208 13.31 10.06 -8.79
C GLU A 208 13.89 11.10 -7.80
N SER A 209 15.16 10.97 -7.43
CA SER A 209 15.82 11.96 -6.58
C SER A 209 16.02 13.28 -7.32
N ARG A 210 15.63 14.39 -6.67
CA ARG A 210 15.94 15.76 -7.14
C ARG A 210 17.43 16.02 -7.33
N LEU A 211 18.28 15.27 -6.64
CA LEU A 211 19.73 15.36 -6.78
C LEU A 211 20.25 14.65 -8.04
N ASN A 212 19.43 13.80 -8.65
CA ASN A 212 19.75 12.95 -9.79
C ASN A 212 18.79 13.20 -10.96
N ALA A 213 18.51 14.49 -11.23
CA ALA A 213 17.73 14.99 -12.36
C ALA A 213 16.19 14.98 -12.26
N ASP A 214 15.58 14.41 -11.19
CA ASP A 214 14.12 14.45 -10.98
C ASP A 214 13.34 13.92 -12.20
N LEU A 215 13.69 12.72 -12.65
CA LEU A 215 13.33 12.17 -13.96
C LEU A 215 12.56 10.86 -13.82
N HIS A 216 11.46 10.73 -14.58
CA HIS A 216 10.67 9.51 -14.63
C HIS A 216 10.41 9.07 -16.06
N GLU A 217 10.67 7.78 -16.35
CA GLU A 217 10.17 7.16 -17.56
C GLU A 217 8.67 6.83 -17.40
N VAL A 218 7.82 7.61 -18.07
CA VAL A 218 6.36 7.48 -17.99
C VAL A 218 5.86 6.36 -18.90
N ILE A 219 6.43 6.26 -20.11
CA ILE A 219 6.13 5.17 -21.05
C ILE A 219 7.46 4.51 -21.44
N PRO A 220 7.65 3.22 -21.12
CA PRO A 220 8.90 2.51 -21.38
C PRO A 220 9.36 2.64 -22.85
N GLY A 221 10.58 3.14 -23.02
CA GLY A 221 11.26 3.38 -24.29
C GLY A 221 10.68 4.50 -25.15
N LYS A 222 9.77 5.35 -24.62
CA LYS A 222 9.04 6.33 -25.44
C LYS A 222 8.90 7.72 -24.84
N LEU A 223 8.63 7.82 -23.54
CA LEU A 223 8.36 9.10 -22.89
C LEU A 223 9.02 9.16 -21.54
N VAL A 224 9.84 10.19 -21.36
CA VAL A 224 10.49 10.56 -20.12
C VAL A 224 10.02 11.97 -19.77
N ALA A 225 9.69 12.21 -18.51
CA ALA A 225 9.22 13.48 -17.98
C ALA A 225 9.98 13.85 -16.71
#